data_AF-A0AAD9P8Q2-F1
#
_entry.id   AF-A0AAD9P8Q2-F1
#
_cell.length_a   1.000
_cell.length_b   1.000
_cell.length_c   1.000
_cell.angle_alpha   90.00
_cell.angle_beta   90.00
_cell.angle_gamma   90.00
#
_symmetry.space_group_name_H-M   'P 1'
#
loop_
_entity.id
_entity.type
_entity.pdbx_description
1 polymer ?
#
loop_
_entity_poly.entity_id
_entity_poly.type
_entity_poly.pdbx_seq_one_letter_code
_entity_poly.pdbx_strand_id
1 'polypeptide(L)'
;MSSPLQTVYKLIDLGYAKDLNQDSIAKSLVGTWYYLAPELLQSEKYTCTVDYWSFGIIMFEMITGVRPFLSNERPFSQVWQEKVQNKNQSVIHIFYNAQAQVQCSERLPTPNQLCRITRGFIEDWLRLMLLFDPKLRGGGLTEKKRRYCFEFLDQLLNTKVIHIFCVPSCQLLSYPLQGPHMQIDEVLTLVERETRIPIARQDLLLSSGMEVNRSKPAEKCIVDNLQDAECPVFLFDKGCNAEVPEPRRQVEMTDWVVQITNEPTTLLSVKDQKKAWYHALYFCRMTAKNLKHLQDAQRAALLCLLRNNTNFMKLHKELTSGITTFRAKLEFFRKSHELDLRKFEEQTESGIFSQKMHQSWKQAEAEVQEFNSLDMETEQLESRCVAVRSTINELQKAQSRKLESLDEISCMCDRGVVLAVVEKQPVTHKGIVTAVRKCHKTHRDLSTSLYAYISKICRCKQELVKLLQQMEALVQKIGRASNRLITLQHERQRNVWRLLEVALKQTSSPSPLDAPSVNGLLLDQLSVSPAMHQRHRDETAPVIQEHRTVRDEFSSILDGLNKSHETSLDWTFLDTLMLQLPADGTTGNT
;
A
#
# COMPACT_ATOMS: atom_id res chain seq x y z
N MET A 1 -26.25 -6.84 2.17
CA MET A 1 -26.18 -5.87 1.05
C MET A 1 -26.56 -6.62 -0.21
N SER A 2 -27.65 -6.24 -0.87
CA SER A 2 -28.12 -6.85 -2.11
C SER A 2 -27.04 -6.76 -3.18
N SER A 3 -26.65 -7.89 -3.77
CA SER A 3 -25.83 -7.91 -4.98
C SER A 3 -26.47 -7.00 -6.04
N PRO A 4 -25.74 -6.05 -6.63
CA PRO A 4 -26.30 -5.18 -7.67
C PRO A 4 -26.72 -6.03 -8.88
N LEU A 5 -27.80 -5.61 -9.53
CA LEU A 5 -28.38 -6.26 -10.70
C LEU A 5 -27.33 -6.35 -11.83
N GLN A 6 -26.79 -7.55 -12.07
CA GLN A 6 -26.00 -7.81 -13.27
C GLN A 6 -26.90 -7.58 -14.49
N THR A 7 -26.53 -6.63 -15.34
CA THR A 7 -27.27 -6.39 -16.59
C THR A 7 -26.96 -7.53 -17.56
N VAL A 8 -27.99 -8.31 -17.92
CA VAL A 8 -27.87 -9.42 -18.87
C VAL A 8 -28.35 -8.96 -20.24
N TYR A 9 -27.43 -8.88 -21.20
CA TYR A 9 -27.74 -8.57 -22.60
C TYR A 9 -28.31 -9.81 -23.30
N LYS A 10 -29.45 -9.65 -23.98
CA LYS A 10 -30.14 -10.73 -24.72
C LYS A 10 -30.42 -10.28 -26.15
N LEU A 11 -30.23 -11.18 -27.11
CA LEU A 11 -30.66 -10.96 -28.49
C LEU A 11 -32.19 -11.06 -28.57
N ILE A 12 -32.77 -10.21 -29.41
CA ILE A 12 -34.22 -10.12 -29.67
C ILE A 12 -34.46 -9.93 -31.17
N ASP A 13 -35.73 -9.97 -31.60
CA ASP A 13 -36.17 -9.73 -32.97
C ASP A 13 -35.52 -10.66 -34.02
N LEU A 14 -35.81 -11.96 -33.89
CA LEU A 14 -35.35 -13.00 -34.80
C LEU A 14 -36.25 -13.14 -36.05
N GLY A 15 -37.09 -12.15 -36.36
CA GLY A 15 -38.02 -12.20 -37.51
C GLY A 15 -37.32 -12.31 -38.88
N TYR A 16 -36.04 -11.95 -38.94
CA TYR A 16 -35.18 -12.08 -40.12
C TYR A 16 -34.12 -13.19 -40.00
N ALA A 17 -34.11 -13.94 -38.89
CA ALA A 17 -33.18 -15.04 -38.72
C ALA A 17 -33.48 -16.17 -39.72
N LYS A 18 -32.43 -16.83 -40.20
CA LYS A 18 -32.54 -17.97 -41.11
C LYS A 18 -31.83 -19.18 -40.53
N ASP A 19 -32.50 -20.32 -40.58
CA ASP A 19 -31.87 -21.60 -40.27
C ASP A 19 -31.03 -22.05 -41.47
N LEU A 20 -29.76 -22.35 -41.21
CA LEU A 20 -28.76 -22.73 -42.21
C LEU A 20 -28.58 -24.25 -42.20
N ASN A 21 -29.65 -25.02 -42.38
CA ASN A 21 -29.51 -26.45 -42.62
C ASN A 21 -28.84 -26.68 -44.00
N GLN A 22 -27.85 -27.57 -43.99
CA GLN A 22 -26.83 -27.89 -45.00
C GLN A 22 -27.16 -27.44 -46.44
N ASP A 23 -26.28 -26.59 -47.00
CA ASP A 23 -26.28 -26.00 -48.37
C ASP A 23 -27.24 -24.86 -48.68
N SER A 24 -27.90 -24.28 -47.68
CA SER A 24 -28.85 -23.17 -47.87
C SER A 24 -28.17 -21.81 -48.01
N ILE A 25 -27.93 -21.43 -49.26
CA ILE A 25 -27.59 -20.06 -49.68
C ILE A 25 -28.84 -19.20 -49.63
N ALA A 26 -28.79 -18.11 -48.87
CA ALA A 26 -29.93 -17.23 -48.70
C ALA A 26 -29.83 -15.97 -49.59
N LYS A 27 -30.98 -15.43 -50.04
CA LYS A 27 -31.13 -14.15 -50.76
C LYS A 27 -32.32 -13.39 -50.17
N SER A 28 -32.09 -12.39 -49.32
CA SER A 28 -33.13 -11.43 -48.91
C SER A 28 -32.47 -10.14 -48.46
N LEU A 29 -32.94 -9.01 -49.01
CA LEU A 29 -32.44 -7.67 -48.72
C LEU A 29 -33.28 -7.05 -47.59
N VAL A 30 -33.00 -7.39 -46.35
CA VAL A 30 -33.71 -6.79 -45.19
C VAL A 30 -32.76 -6.60 -44.02
N GLY A 31 -32.83 -5.43 -43.37
CA GLY A 31 -32.04 -5.08 -42.19
C GLY A 31 -31.88 -3.56 -42.00
N THR A 32 -31.38 -3.16 -40.83
CA THR A 32 -30.91 -1.78 -40.60
C THR A 32 -29.61 -1.59 -41.38
N TRP A 33 -29.70 -0.97 -42.56
CA TRP A 33 -28.64 -0.79 -43.57
C TRP A 33 -27.24 -0.46 -43.03
N TYR A 34 -27.17 0.24 -41.90
CA TYR A 34 -25.92 0.66 -41.27
C TYR A 34 -25.08 -0.45 -40.63
N TYR A 35 -25.66 -1.63 -40.39
CA TYR A 35 -24.99 -2.78 -39.78
C TYR A 35 -24.83 -3.95 -40.75
N LEU A 36 -25.36 -3.82 -41.97
CA LEU A 36 -25.43 -4.90 -42.94
C LEU A 36 -24.05 -5.22 -43.51
N ALA A 37 -23.77 -6.51 -43.71
CA ALA A 37 -22.55 -6.97 -44.36
C ALA A 37 -22.54 -6.61 -45.87
N PRO A 38 -21.38 -6.29 -46.47
CA PRO A 38 -21.29 -5.85 -47.86
C PRO A 38 -21.88 -6.83 -48.89
N GLU A 39 -21.70 -8.13 -48.66
CA GLU A 39 -22.16 -9.19 -49.57
C GLU A 39 -23.69 -9.26 -49.70
N LEU A 40 -24.44 -8.80 -48.68
CA LEU A 40 -25.90 -8.83 -48.69
C LEU A 40 -26.50 -7.85 -49.70
N LEU A 41 -25.79 -6.78 -50.05
CA LEU A 41 -26.24 -5.82 -51.05
C LEU A 41 -25.88 -6.17 -52.47
N GLN A 42 -24.80 -6.93 -52.65
CA GLN A 42 -24.42 -7.45 -53.96
C GLN A 42 -25.36 -8.59 -54.41
N SER A 43 -26.40 -8.90 -53.59
CA SER A 43 -27.31 -10.02 -53.79
C SER A 43 -26.57 -11.35 -53.97
N GLU A 44 -25.37 -11.42 -53.37
CA GLU A 44 -24.51 -12.59 -53.41
C GLU A 44 -25.01 -13.65 -52.43
N LYS A 45 -24.48 -14.85 -52.62
CA LYS A 45 -24.68 -15.97 -51.70
C LYS A 45 -23.98 -15.63 -50.38
N TYR A 46 -24.70 -15.62 -49.26
CA TYR A 46 -24.12 -15.28 -47.95
C TYR A 46 -24.11 -16.45 -46.96
N THR A 47 -23.30 -16.32 -45.91
CA THR A 47 -23.14 -17.32 -44.83
C THR A 47 -23.33 -16.67 -43.45
N CYS A 48 -23.17 -17.41 -42.35
CA CYS A 48 -23.23 -16.87 -40.98
C CYS A 48 -22.21 -15.74 -40.70
N THR A 49 -21.22 -15.53 -41.57
CA THR A 49 -20.24 -14.43 -41.47
C THR A 49 -20.86 -13.04 -41.60
N VAL A 50 -22.10 -12.92 -42.09
CA VAL A 50 -22.83 -11.64 -42.12
C VAL A 50 -23.13 -11.12 -40.70
N ASP A 51 -23.38 -12.04 -39.76
CA ASP A 51 -23.63 -11.70 -38.36
C ASP A 51 -22.35 -11.24 -37.68
N TYR A 52 -21.19 -11.74 -38.11
CA TYR A 52 -19.89 -11.33 -37.56
C TYR A 52 -19.57 -9.88 -37.92
N TRP A 53 -19.87 -9.48 -39.15
CA TRP A 53 -19.73 -8.08 -39.56
C TRP A 53 -20.64 -7.17 -38.73
N SER A 54 -21.92 -7.56 -38.61
CA SER A 54 -22.92 -6.82 -37.81
C SER A 54 -22.46 -6.68 -36.36
N PHE A 55 -21.97 -7.76 -35.76
CA PHE A 55 -21.45 -7.74 -34.39
C PHE A 55 -20.18 -6.90 -34.25
N GLY A 56 -19.27 -6.95 -35.24
CA GLY A 56 -18.09 -6.08 -35.27
C GLY A 56 -18.44 -4.60 -35.31
N ILE A 57 -19.44 -4.21 -36.12
CA ILE A 57 -19.94 -2.83 -36.18
C ILE A 57 -20.52 -2.41 -34.84
N ILE A 58 -21.39 -3.24 -34.24
CA ILE A 58 -22.02 -2.97 -32.95
C ILE A 58 -20.95 -2.80 -31.87
N MET A 59 -19.97 -3.70 -31.80
CA MET A 59 -18.91 -3.63 -30.79
C MET A 59 -18.07 -2.36 -30.96
N PHE A 60 -17.69 -2.01 -32.19
CA PHE A 60 -16.97 -0.77 -32.47
C PHE A 60 -17.78 0.46 -32.03
N GLU A 61 -19.07 0.50 -32.35
CA GLU A 61 -19.95 1.61 -32.01
C GLU A 61 -20.20 1.71 -30.50
N MET A 62 -20.35 0.59 -29.79
CA MET A 62 -20.47 0.58 -28.34
C MET A 62 -19.25 1.18 -27.63
N ILE A 63 -18.05 0.96 -28.17
CA ILE A 63 -16.80 1.46 -27.59
C ILE A 63 -16.59 2.94 -27.89
N THR A 64 -16.91 3.35 -29.12
CA THR A 64 -16.48 4.65 -29.68
C THR A 64 -17.62 5.67 -29.81
N GLY A 65 -18.87 5.21 -29.73
CA GLY A 65 -20.07 6.00 -29.99
C GLY A 65 -20.33 6.33 -31.46
N VAL A 66 -19.50 5.82 -32.39
CA VAL A 66 -19.64 6.05 -33.84
C VAL A 66 -19.42 4.77 -34.63
N ARG A 67 -19.99 4.67 -35.82
CA ARG A 67 -19.78 3.52 -36.72
C ARG A 67 -18.36 3.51 -37.31
N PRO A 68 -17.80 2.32 -37.62
CA PRO A 68 -16.42 2.18 -38.07
C PRO A 68 -16.15 2.76 -39.47
N PHE A 69 -17.13 2.77 -40.37
CA PHE A 69 -16.89 3.13 -41.77
C PHE A 69 -17.77 4.29 -42.22
N LEU A 70 -17.17 5.46 -42.37
CA LEU A 70 -17.76 6.68 -42.90
C LEU A 70 -19.15 6.95 -42.30
N SER A 71 -19.20 7.11 -40.98
CA SER A 71 -20.45 7.20 -40.20
C SER A 71 -21.43 8.29 -40.67
N ASN A 72 -20.94 9.32 -41.36
CA ASN A 72 -21.72 10.41 -41.92
C ASN A 72 -22.27 10.16 -43.33
N GLU A 73 -21.72 9.16 -44.03
CA GLU A 73 -22.18 8.75 -45.34
C GLU A 73 -23.38 7.80 -45.22
N ARG A 74 -24.19 7.77 -46.27
CA ARG A 74 -25.13 6.66 -46.43
C ARG A 74 -24.30 5.40 -46.67
N PRO A 75 -24.53 4.31 -45.92
CA PRO A 75 -23.93 3.02 -46.21
C PRO A 75 -24.11 2.71 -47.68
N PHE A 76 -23.05 2.21 -48.30
CA PHE A 76 -23.07 1.78 -49.70
C PHE A 76 -23.30 2.90 -50.73
N SER A 77 -23.12 4.16 -50.35
CA SER A 77 -22.86 5.21 -51.33
C SER A 77 -21.64 4.84 -52.18
N GLN A 78 -21.50 5.42 -53.37
CA GLN A 78 -20.34 5.18 -54.25
C GLN A 78 -19.02 5.39 -53.50
N VAL A 79 -18.94 6.46 -52.71
CA VAL A 79 -17.79 6.78 -51.87
C VAL A 79 -17.56 5.71 -50.80
N TRP A 80 -18.62 5.27 -50.11
CA TRP A 80 -18.52 4.23 -49.10
C TRP A 80 -18.01 2.92 -49.69
N GLN A 81 -18.60 2.46 -50.81
CA GLN A 81 -18.21 1.22 -51.46
C GLN A 81 -16.75 1.28 -51.92
N GLU A 82 -16.37 2.35 -52.62
CA GLU A 82 -15.01 2.54 -53.12
C GLU A 82 -13.97 2.49 -51.98
N LYS A 83 -14.23 3.15 -50.85
CA LYS A 83 -13.27 3.22 -49.74
C LYS A 83 -13.24 1.96 -48.89
N VAL A 84 -14.40 1.34 -48.64
CA VAL A 84 -14.50 0.15 -47.78
C VAL A 84 -14.07 -1.12 -48.51
N GLN A 85 -14.34 -1.23 -49.81
CA GLN A 85 -13.90 -2.37 -50.63
C GLN A 85 -12.38 -2.37 -50.82
N ASN A 86 -11.78 -1.20 -51.00
CA ASN A 86 -10.33 -1.06 -51.21
C ASN A 86 -9.53 -0.95 -49.91
N LYS A 87 -10.16 -1.14 -48.74
CA LYS A 87 -9.46 -1.02 -47.46
C LYS A 87 -8.50 -2.21 -47.25
N ASN A 88 -7.36 -1.94 -46.60
CA ASN A 88 -6.50 -3.01 -46.11
C ASN A 88 -7.25 -3.85 -45.05
N GLN A 89 -6.94 -5.14 -44.96
CA GLN A 89 -7.49 -6.06 -43.96
C GLN A 89 -7.26 -5.58 -42.52
N SER A 90 -6.16 -4.87 -42.25
CA SER A 90 -5.86 -4.30 -40.94
C SER A 90 -6.72 -3.10 -40.53
N VAL A 91 -7.42 -2.47 -41.48
CA VAL A 91 -8.20 -1.25 -41.26
C VAL A 91 -9.55 -1.57 -40.62
N ILE A 92 -9.77 -0.99 -39.45
CA ILE A 92 -11.01 -1.12 -38.66
C ILE A 92 -11.81 0.17 -38.59
N HIS A 93 -11.26 1.30 -39.02
CA HIS A 93 -11.93 2.60 -38.99
C HIS A 93 -11.60 3.45 -40.22
N ILE A 94 -12.62 4.01 -40.86
CA ILE A 94 -12.50 4.93 -41.99
C ILE A 94 -13.35 6.17 -41.71
N PHE A 95 -12.74 7.36 -41.72
CA PHE A 95 -13.39 8.61 -41.28
C PHE A 95 -12.89 9.83 -42.05
N TYR A 96 -13.60 10.94 -41.95
CA TYR A 96 -13.13 12.23 -42.46
C TYR A 96 -12.31 12.96 -41.39
N ASN A 97 -11.13 13.46 -41.76
CA ASN A 97 -10.34 14.35 -40.91
C ASN A 97 -10.92 15.79 -40.90
N ALA A 98 -10.28 16.71 -40.17
CA ALA A 98 -10.71 18.10 -40.07
C ALA A 98 -10.72 18.84 -41.43
N GLN A 99 -9.92 18.37 -42.40
CA GLN A 99 -9.84 18.90 -43.77
C GLN A 99 -10.82 18.20 -44.73
N ALA A 100 -11.79 17.44 -44.20
CA ALA A 100 -12.78 16.66 -44.96
C ALA A 100 -12.15 15.59 -45.90
N GLN A 101 -10.95 15.11 -45.59
CA GLN A 101 -10.28 14.05 -46.34
C GLN A 101 -10.51 12.69 -45.66
N VAL A 102 -10.72 11.66 -46.47
CA VAL A 102 -10.88 10.28 -45.98
C VAL A 102 -9.55 9.76 -45.42
N GLN A 103 -9.57 9.23 -44.21
CA GLN A 103 -8.46 8.61 -43.51
C GLN A 103 -8.83 7.20 -43.09
N CYS A 104 -7.86 6.29 -43.15
CA CYS A 104 -7.98 4.90 -42.70
C CYS A 104 -7.15 4.69 -41.43
N SER A 105 -7.67 3.95 -40.47
CA SER A 105 -7.01 3.65 -39.20
C SER A 105 -7.17 2.17 -38.83
N GLU A 106 -6.09 1.61 -38.29
CA GLU A 106 -6.02 0.27 -37.71
C GLU A 106 -6.28 0.26 -36.19
N ARG A 107 -6.53 1.44 -35.63
CA ARG A 107 -6.69 1.70 -34.19
C ARG A 107 -8.06 2.27 -33.90
N LEU A 108 -8.56 1.98 -32.70
CA LEU A 108 -9.80 2.54 -32.19
C LEU A 108 -9.65 4.07 -31.99
N PRO A 109 -10.67 4.86 -32.39
CA PRO A 109 -10.72 6.29 -32.08
C PRO A 109 -10.51 6.60 -30.60
N THR A 110 -9.81 7.70 -30.33
CA THR A 110 -9.75 8.29 -29.00
C THR A 110 -10.71 9.48 -28.91
N PRO A 111 -11.32 9.72 -27.74
CA PRO A 111 -11.19 8.96 -26.51
C PRO A 111 -12.06 7.68 -26.46
N ASN A 112 -11.62 6.67 -25.71
CA ASN A 112 -12.41 5.48 -25.36
C ASN A 112 -12.05 5.00 -23.95
N GLN A 113 -12.96 4.27 -23.29
CA GLN A 113 -12.83 3.89 -21.88
C GLN A 113 -12.05 2.59 -21.65
N LEU A 114 -11.60 1.91 -22.70
CA LEU A 114 -10.88 0.65 -22.57
C LEU A 114 -9.45 0.89 -22.04
N CYS A 115 -9.00 0.00 -21.15
CA CYS A 115 -7.59 -0.03 -20.75
C CYS A 115 -6.71 -0.42 -21.96
N ARG A 116 -5.40 -0.12 -21.89
CA ARG A 116 -4.46 -0.36 -23.00
C ARG A 116 -4.49 -1.81 -23.51
N ILE A 117 -4.59 -2.76 -22.59
CA ILE A 117 -4.56 -4.20 -22.90
C ILE A 117 -5.82 -4.60 -23.64
N THR A 118 -6.99 -4.39 -23.05
CA THR A 118 -8.28 -4.67 -23.67
C THR A 118 -8.45 -3.95 -25.00
N ARG A 119 -7.96 -2.71 -25.12
CA ARG A 119 -7.99 -1.97 -26.39
C ARG A 119 -7.22 -2.68 -27.50
N GLY A 120 -5.99 -3.11 -27.23
CA GLY A 120 -5.18 -3.84 -28.23
C GLY A 120 -5.86 -5.14 -28.67
N PHE A 121 -6.32 -5.94 -27.71
CA PHE A 121 -7.06 -7.18 -28.01
C PHE A 121 -8.32 -6.93 -28.84
N ILE A 122 -9.11 -5.90 -28.50
CA ILE A 122 -10.32 -5.57 -29.26
C ILE A 122 -9.98 -5.04 -30.65
N GLU A 123 -8.92 -4.24 -30.83
CA GLU A 123 -8.46 -3.81 -32.15
C GLU A 123 -8.11 -5.02 -33.03
N ASP A 124 -7.38 -6.00 -32.48
CA ASP A 124 -7.04 -7.25 -33.18
C ASP A 124 -8.29 -8.08 -33.51
N TRP A 125 -9.23 -8.18 -32.56
CA TRP A 125 -10.48 -8.91 -32.76
C TRP A 125 -11.36 -8.26 -33.82
N LEU A 126 -11.47 -6.91 -33.81
CA LEU A 126 -12.22 -6.16 -34.81
C LEU A 126 -11.65 -6.32 -36.22
N ARG A 127 -10.33 -6.49 -36.37
CA ARG A 127 -9.73 -6.80 -37.68
C ARG A 127 -10.27 -8.11 -38.25
N LEU A 128 -10.58 -9.11 -37.43
CA LEU A 128 -11.20 -10.37 -37.87
C LEU A 128 -12.67 -10.21 -38.23
N MET A 129 -13.40 -9.40 -37.46
CA MET A 129 -14.84 -9.22 -37.60
C MET A 129 -15.22 -8.29 -38.75
N LEU A 130 -14.40 -7.27 -39.02
CA LEU A 130 -14.64 -6.23 -40.01
C LEU A 130 -13.87 -6.44 -41.32
N LEU A 131 -13.52 -7.69 -41.66
CA LEU A 131 -12.97 -8.03 -42.97
C LEU A 131 -14.04 -7.87 -44.05
N PHE A 132 -13.66 -7.27 -45.18
CA PHE A 132 -14.56 -7.14 -46.32
C PHE A 132 -14.87 -8.51 -46.92
N ASP A 133 -13.83 -9.34 -47.16
CA ASP A 133 -13.99 -10.70 -47.69
C ASP A 133 -14.75 -11.62 -46.71
N PRO A 134 -15.94 -12.12 -47.07
CA PRO A 134 -16.73 -12.98 -46.21
C PRO A 134 -16.07 -14.33 -45.90
N LYS A 135 -15.17 -14.84 -46.76
CA LYS A 135 -14.52 -16.16 -46.54
C LYS A 135 -13.46 -16.09 -45.45
N LEU A 136 -12.74 -14.98 -45.38
CA LEU A 136 -11.68 -14.74 -44.40
C LEU A 136 -12.24 -14.22 -43.06
N ARG A 137 -13.42 -13.58 -43.08
CA ARG A 137 -14.07 -13.00 -41.92
C ARG A 137 -14.25 -14.04 -40.79
N GLY A 138 -13.85 -13.67 -39.58
CA GLY A 138 -13.89 -14.55 -38.41
C GLY A 138 -12.66 -15.45 -38.20
N GLY A 139 -11.63 -15.37 -39.06
CA GLY A 139 -10.32 -15.98 -38.82
C GLY A 139 -10.23 -17.50 -39.07
N GLY A 140 -11.11 -18.06 -39.92
CA GLY A 140 -11.10 -19.49 -40.24
C GLY A 140 -11.71 -20.39 -39.14
N LEU A 141 -11.65 -21.71 -39.36
CA LEU A 141 -12.08 -22.72 -38.40
C LEU A 141 -10.89 -23.21 -37.58
N THR A 142 -11.08 -23.34 -36.27
CA THR A 142 -10.12 -23.94 -35.35
C THR A 142 -10.26 -25.45 -35.31
N GLU A 143 -9.35 -26.14 -34.63
CA GLU A 143 -9.39 -27.59 -34.40
C GLU A 143 -10.70 -28.04 -33.74
N LYS A 144 -11.30 -27.18 -32.90
CA LYS A 144 -12.59 -27.42 -32.24
C LYS A 144 -13.81 -27.20 -33.14
N LYS A 145 -13.60 -27.00 -34.44
CA LYS A 145 -14.64 -26.64 -35.43
C LYS A 145 -15.41 -25.36 -35.08
N ARG A 146 -14.82 -24.48 -34.26
CA ARG A 146 -15.36 -23.16 -33.94
C ARG A 146 -14.62 -22.10 -34.75
N ARG A 147 -15.24 -20.94 -35.00
CA ARG A 147 -14.55 -19.83 -35.66
C ARG A 147 -13.55 -19.19 -34.70
N TYR A 148 -12.36 -18.88 -35.20
CA TYR A 148 -11.26 -18.35 -34.39
C TYR A 148 -11.63 -17.06 -33.64
N CYS A 149 -12.44 -16.18 -34.24
CA CYS A 149 -12.87 -14.93 -33.60
C CYS A 149 -13.56 -15.14 -32.25
N PHE A 150 -14.29 -16.24 -32.03
CA PHE A 150 -14.94 -16.51 -30.75
C PHE A 150 -14.00 -17.14 -29.72
N GLU A 151 -13.05 -17.97 -30.16
CA GLU A 151 -11.98 -18.45 -29.27
C GLU A 151 -11.07 -17.29 -28.83
N PHE A 152 -10.78 -16.37 -29.74
CA PHE A 152 -10.02 -15.15 -29.43
C PHE A 152 -10.77 -14.25 -28.44
N LEU A 153 -12.10 -14.15 -28.57
CA LEU A 153 -12.92 -13.43 -27.59
C LEU A 153 -12.90 -14.11 -26.21
N ASP A 154 -12.99 -15.44 -26.16
CA ASP A 154 -12.87 -16.17 -24.89
C ASP A 154 -11.49 -15.97 -24.25
N GLN A 155 -10.42 -15.92 -25.04
CA GLN A 155 -9.08 -15.60 -24.52
C GLN A 155 -9.05 -14.22 -23.87
N LEU A 156 -9.64 -13.21 -24.50
CA LEU A 156 -9.77 -11.86 -23.93
C LEU A 156 -10.56 -11.89 -22.62
N LEU A 157 -11.73 -12.53 -22.61
CA LEU A 157 -12.61 -12.58 -21.42
C LEU A 157 -11.97 -13.33 -20.25
N ASN A 158 -11.11 -14.31 -20.52
CA ASN A 158 -10.36 -15.06 -19.50
C ASN A 158 -9.03 -14.40 -19.12
N THR A 159 -8.61 -13.34 -19.80
CA THR A 159 -7.35 -12.66 -19.48
C THR A 159 -7.52 -11.85 -18.19
N LYS A 160 -6.76 -12.21 -17.15
CA LYS A 160 -6.64 -11.42 -15.93
C LYS A 160 -5.70 -10.24 -16.16
N VAL A 161 -6.11 -9.04 -15.74
CA VAL A 161 -5.32 -7.82 -15.86
C VAL A 161 -5.12 -7.23 -14.47
N ILE A 162 -3.87 -6.95 -14.12
CA ILE A 162 -3.55 -6.19 -12.91
C ILE A 162 -3.46 -4.70 -13.24
N HIS A 163 -4.17 -3.89 -12.47
CA HIS A 163 -4.16 -2.44 -12.57
C HIS A 163 -3.29 -1.84 -11.46
N ILE A 164 -2.31 -1.03 -11.84
CA ILE A 164 -1.39 -0.36 -10.92
C ILE A 164 -1.51 1.16 -11.11
N PHE A 165 -2.00 1.86 -10.10
CA PHE A 165 -2.06 3.31 -10.10
C PHE A 165 -0.72 3.87 -9.59
N CYS A 166 0.05 4.47 -10.51
CA CYS A 166 1.32 5.11 -10.21
C CYS A 166 1.05 6.50 -9.62
N VAL A 167 1.25 6.63 -8.30
CA VAL A 167 1.00 7.87 -7.56
C VAL A 167 1.91 9.01 -8.06
N PRO A 168 3.23 8.83 -8.28
CA PRO A 168 4.08 9.93 -8.77
C PRO A 168 3.67 10.51 -10.13
N SER A 169 3.12 9.69 -11.03
CA SER A 169 2.73 10.14 -12.38
C SER A 169 1.24 10.38 -12.53
N CYS A 170 0.40 10.07 -11.53
CA CYS A 170 -1.06 10.08 -11.61
C CYS A 170 -1.61 9.27 -12.80
N GLN A 171 -1.05 8.07 -13.04
CA GLN A 171 -1.43 7.24 -14.19
C GLN A 171 -1.84 5.83 -13.77
N LEU A 172 -2.89 5.31 -14.39
CA LEU A 172 -3.29 3.92 -14.27
C LEU A 172 -2.56 3.07 -15.31
N LEU A 173 -1.68 2.20 -14.84
CA LEU A 173 -0.94 1.22 -15.64
C LEU A 173 -1.68 -0.12 -15.61
N SER A 174 -1.63 -0.88 -16.70
CA SER A 174 -2.36 -2.15 -16.82
C SER A 174 -1.47 -3.21 -17.46
N TYR A 175 -1.37 -4.37 -16.82
CA TYR A 175 -0.52 -5.48 -17.27
C TYR A 175 -1.32 -6.79 -17.31
N PRO A 176 -1.25 -7.56 -18.41
CA PRO A 176 -1.87 -8.87 -18.47
C PRO A 176 -1.07 -9.87 -17.63
N LEU A 177 -1.76 -10.73 -16.90
CA LEU A 177 -1.14 -11.84 -16.20
C LEU A 177 -1.11 -13.05 -17.13
N GLN A 178 0.09 -13.57 -17.42
CA GLN A 178 0.28 -14.69 -18.36
C GLN A 178 -0.02 -16.06 -17.74
N GLY A 179 -0.55 -16.11 -16.52
CA GLY A 179 -1.00 -17.32 -15.84
C GLY A 179 -1.07 -17.15 -14.31
N PRO A 180 -1.64 -18.13 -13.58
CA PRO A 180 -1.84 -18.06 -12.12
C PRO A 180 -0.53 -18.13 -11.32
N HIS A 181 0.57 -18.51 -11.96
CA HIS A 181 1.89 -18.64 -11.32
C HIS A 181 2.81 -17.45 -11.55
N MET A 182 2.40 -16.46 -12.36
CA MET A 182 3.20 -15.27 -12.61
C MET A 182 3.46 -14.54 -11.29
N GLN A 183 4.74 -14.34 -10.96
CA GLN A 183 5.13 -13.67 -9.73
C GLN A 183 4.97 -12.17 -9.85
N ILE A 184 4.71 -11.49 -8.74
CA ILE A 184 4.56 -10.04 -8.76
C ILE A 184 5.84 -9.33 -9.20
N ASP A 185 7.02 -9.86 -8.88
CA ASP A 185 8.32 -9.29 -9.28
C ASP A 185 8.50 -9.20 -10.81
N GLU A 186 7.90 -10.11 -11.58
CA GLU A 186 7.87 -10.04 -13.03
C GLU A 186 7.08 -8.81 -13.51
N VAL A 187 5.93 -8.55 -12.87
CA VAL A 187 5.14 -7.33 -13.11
C VAL A 187 5.94 -6.09 -12.70
N LEU A 188 6.67 -6.14 -11.59
CA LEU A 188 7.47 -5.00 -11.10
C LEU A 188 8.61 -4.63 -12.04
N THR A 189 9.16 -5.60 -12.75
CA THR A 189 10.16 -5.38 -13.81
C THR A 189 9.55 -4.61 -14.99
N LEU A 190 8.32 -4.95 -15.38
CA LEU A 190 7.57 -4.20 -16.41
C LEU A 190 7.24 -2.78 -15.94
N VAL A 191 6.83 -2.64 -14.67
CA VAL A 191 6.57 -1.34 -14.03
C VAL A 191 7.83 -0.48 -13.99
N GLU A 192 9.00 -1.04 -13.64
CA GLU A 192 10.28 -0.33 -13.63
C GLU A 192 10.62 0.20 -15.02
N ARG A 193 10.43 -0.62 -16.07
CA ARG A 193 10.66 -0.21 -17.46
C ARG A 193 9.76 0.95 -17.89
N GLU A 194 8.49 0.95 -17.49
CA GLU A 194 7.51 1.97 -17.89
C GLU A 194 7.60 3.25 -17.04
N THR A 195 7.84 3.13 -15.73
CA THR A 195 7.85 4.25 -14.77
C THR A 195 9.24 4.82 -14.50
N ARG A 196 10.30 4.05 -14.77
CA ARG A 196 11.69 4.31 -14.38
C ARG A 196 11.92 4.36 -12.86
N ILE A 197 11.00 3.82 -12.06
CA ILE A 197 11.14 3.69 -10.60
C ILE A 197 11.80 2.34 -10.31
N PRO A 198 13.01 2.32 -9.70
CA PRO A 198 13.71 1.07 -9.43
C PRO A 198 12.93 0.12 -8.52
N ILE A 199 13.00 -1.20 -8.73
CA ILE A 199 12.25 -2.20 -7.93
C ILE A 199 12.45 -2.05 -6.41
N ALA A 200 13.65 -1.67 -5.96
CA ALA A 200 13.97 -1.42 -4.55
C ALA A 200 13.19 -0.23 -3.96
N ARG A 201 12.81 0.73 -4.81
CA ARG A 201 12.07 1.95 -4.46
C ARG A 201 10.57 1.84 -4.66
N GLN A 202 10.08 0.77 -5.31
CA GLN A 202 8.66 0.52 -5.49
C GLN A 202 8.02 0.07 -4.16
N ASP A 203 7.16 0.91 -3.59
CA ASP A 203 6.31 0.60 -2.43
C ASP A 203 4.87 0.42 -2.89
N LEU A 204 4.31 -0.78 -2.72
CA LEU A 204 3.01 -1.15 -3.28
C LEU A 204 2.02 -1.38 -2.16
N LEU A 205 0.90 -0.67 -2.22
CA LEU A 205 -0.18 -0.76 -1.25
C LEU A 205 -1.48 -1.21 -1.92
N LEU A 206 -2.19 -2.11 -1.28
CA LEU A 206 -3.59 -2.41 -1.59
C LEU A 206 -4.49 -1.30 -1.03
N SER A 207 -5.73 -1.23 -1.50
CA SER A 207 -6.75 -0.30 -0.97
C SER A 207 -7.03 -0.46 0.52
N SER A 208 -6.78 -1.64 1.09
CA SER A 208 -6.83 -1.90 2.53
C SER A 208 -5.66 -1.31 3.34
N GLY A 209 -4.68 -0.69 2.66
CA GLY A 209 -3.43 -0.22 3.28
C GLY A 209 -2.43 -1.33 3.62
N MET A 210 -2.68 -2.55 3.15
CA MET A 210 -1.73 -3.65 3.26
C MET A 210 -0.61 -3.51 2.22
N GLU A 211 0.63 -3.78 2.63
CA GLU A 211 1.75 -3.91 1.71
C GLU A 211 1.60 -5.18 0.88
N VAL A 212 1.90 -5.10 -0.42
CA VAL A 212 1.85 -6.25 -1.32
C VAL A 212 2.95 -7.24 -0.94
N ASN A 213 2.55 -8.49 -0.69
CA ASN A 213 3.50 -9.55 -0.39
C ASN A 213 4.18 -10.05 -1.68
N ARG A 214 5.48 -9.79 -1.79
CA ARG A 214 6.31 -10.16 -2.96
C ARG A 214 6.47 -11.67 -3.16
N SER A 215 6.24 -12.49 -2.14
CA SER A 215 6.34 -13.96 -2.26
C SER A 215 5.08 -14.62 -2.80
N LYS A 216 3.99 -13.86 -3.00
CA LYS A 216 2.72 -14.39 -3.51
C LYS A 216 2.57 -14.11 -5.02
N PRO A 217 1.83 -14.97 -5.75
CA PRO A 217 1.51 -14.72 -7.15
C PRO A 217 0.78 -13.39 -7.35
N ALA A 218 1.00 -12.77 -8.52
CA ALA A 218 0.41 -11.47 -8.87
C ALA A 218 -1.12 -11.48 -8.86
N GLU A 219 -1.74 -12.61 -9.18
CA GLU A 219 -3.20 -12.78 -9.19
C GLU A 219 -3.82 -12.52 -7.80
N LYS A 220 -3.13 -12.86 -6.71
CA LYS A 220 -3.61 -12.59 -5.34
C LYS A 220 -3.61 -11.10 -4.98
N CYS A 221 -3.01 -10.26 -5.81
CA CYS A 221 -3.02 -8.81 -5.66
C CYS A 221 -4.22 -8.18 -6.39
N ILE A 222 -4.94 -8.95 -7.21
CA ILE A 222 -6.17 -8.52 -7.86
C ILE A 222 -7.30 -8.66 -6.84
N VAL A 223 -8.03 -7.56 -6.61
CA VAL A 223 -9.29 -7.61 -5.86
C VAL A 223 -10.35 -8.05 -6.86
N ASP A 224 -10.71 -9.34 -6.84
CA ASP A 224 -11.69 -9.98 -7.74
C ASP A 224 -13.16 -9.54 -7.45
N ASN A 225 -13.40 -8.28 -7.10
CA ASN A 225 -14.74 -7.74 -6.97
C ASN A 225 -15.19 -7.16 -8.32
N LEU A 226 -16.00 -7.94 -9.04
CA LEU A 226 -16.68 -7.59 -10.31
C LEU A 226 -17.50 -6.27 -10.28
N GLN A 227 -17.66 -5.64 -9.12
CA GLN A 227 -18.44 -4.42 -8.92
C GLN A 227 -17.62 -3.14 -9.10
N ASP A 228 -16.32 -3.18 -8.78
CA ASP A 228 -15.34 -2.11 -8.99
C ASP A 228 -14.16 -2.74 -9.72
N ALA A 229 -14.32 -3.01 -11.02
CA ALA A 229 -13.35 -3.69 -11.89
C ALA A 229 -11.97 -2.99 -12.01
N GLU A 230 -11.70 -2.01 -11.16
CA GLU A 230 -10.59 -1.08 -11.27
C GLU A 230 -10.02 -0.67 -9.92
N CYS A 231 -10.23 -1.41 -8.82
CA CYS A 231 -9.51 -1.12 -7.58
C CYS A 231 -8.01 -1.38 -7.80
N PRO A 232 -7.17 -0.34 -7.97
CA PRO A 232 -5.81 -0.56 -8.41
C PRO A 232 -4.90 -0.81 -7.21
N VAL A 233 -3.80 -1.51 -7.46
CA VAL A 233 -2.66 -1.49 -6.55
C VAL A 233 -1.99 -0.11 -6.64
N PHE A 234 -1.71 0.52 -5.52
CA PHE A 234 -1.11 1.86 -5.48
C PHE A 234 0.41 1.75 -5.41
N LEU A 235 1.10 2.34 -6.38
CA LEU A 235 2.55 2.41 -6.43
C LEU A 235 3.04 3.77 -5.92
N PHE A 236 3.83 3.73 -4.84
CA PHE A 236 4.58 4.85 -4.28
C PHE A 236 6.07 4.67 -4.55
N ASP A 237 6.79 5.79 -4.69
CA ASP A 237 8.25 5.81 -4.78
C ASP A 237 8.86 6.18 -3.42
N LYS A 238 9.58 5.23 -2.80
CA LYS A 238 10.25 5.42 -1.50
C LYS A 238 11.27 6.56 -1.51
N GLY A 239 11.88 6.85 -2.66
CA GLY A 239 12.94 7.86 -2.80
C GLY A 239 12.44 9.26 -3.12
N CYS A 240 11.19 9.42 -3.53
CA CYS A 240 10.60 10.74 -3.71
C CYS A 240 10.10 11.26 -2.37
N ASN A 241 10.85 12.17 -1.75
CA ASN A 241 10.22 13.20 -0.92
C ASN A 241 9.24 13.89 -1.85
N ALA A 242 7.94 13.73 -1.65
CA ALA A 242 6.90 14.30 -2.53
C ALA A 242 6.87 15.83 -2.43
N GLU A 243 7.94 16.49 -2.90
CA GLU A 243 7.85 17.74 -3.61
C GLU A 243 7.04 17.42 -4.86
N VAL A 244 5.89 18.09 -4.99
CA VAL A 244 4.89 17.87 -6.03
C VAL A 244 5.62 17.77 -7.37
N PRO A 245 5.79 16.55 -7.94
CA PRO A 245 6.17 16.48 -9.33
C PRO A 245 5.00 17.12 -10.04
N GLU A 246 5.21 18.20 -10.80
CA GLU A 246 4.18 18.59 -11.77
C GLU A 246 3.78 17.32 -12.50
N PRO A 247 2.48 16.94 -12.51
CA PRO A 247 2.05 15.68 -13.09
C PRO A 247 2.52 15.68 -14.55
N ARG A 248 3.60 14.93 -14.83
CA ARG A 248 4.32 14.97 -16.11
C ARG A 248 3.42 14.57 -17.29
N ARG A 249 2.26 13.97 -17.01
CA ARG A 249 1.20 13.61 -17.97
C ARG A 249 -0.17 13.82 -17.33
N GLN A 250 -0.75 15.01 -17.52
CA GLN A 250 -2.17 15.23 -17.25
C GLN A 250 -3.04 14.54 -18.31
N VAL A 251 -4.34 14.38 -18.06
CA VAL A 251 -5.29 14.04 -19.14
C VAL A 251 -5.23 15.20 -20.13
N GLU A 252 -4.71 14.95 -21.32
CA GLU A 252 -4.61 15.99 -22.35
C GLU A 252 -6.02 16.37 -22.85
N MET A 253 -6.26 17.68 -22.98
CA MET A 253 -7.47 18.16 -23.63
C MET A 253 -7.36 17.89 -25.12
N THR A 254 -8.30 17.15 -25.69
CA THR A 254 -8.37 16.95 -27.14
C THR A 254 -8.69 18.27 -27.84
N ASP A 255 -8.33 18.40 -29.13
CA ASP A 255 -8.59 19.59 -29.95
C ASP A 255 -10.04 20.09 -29.85
N TRP A 256 -11.01 19.16 -29.82
CA TRP A 256 -12.43 19.50 -29.63
C TRP A 256 -12.71 20.26 -28.33
N VAL A 257 -12.11 19.81 -27.22
CA VAL A 257 -12.28 20.43 -25.89
C VAL A 257 -11.60 21.79 -25.88
N VAL A 258 -10.42 21.90 -26.48
CA VAL A 258 -9.70 23.18 -26.62
C VAL A 258 -10.53 24.18 -27.43
N GLN A 259 -11.05 23.76 -28.59
CA GLN A 259 -11.86 24.59 -29.48
C GLN A 259 -13.09 25.16 -28.76
N ILE A 260 -13.93 24.32 -28.16
CA ILE A 260 -15.14 24.81 -27.48
C ILE A 260 -14.82 25.63 -26.22
N THR A 261 -13.67 25.40 -25.59
CA THR A 261 -13.24 26.17 -24.41
C THR A 261 -12.76 27.58 -24.79
N ASN A 262 -12.12 27.73 -25.95
CA ASN A 262 -11.69 29.02 -26.49
C ASN A 262 -12.89 29.81 -27.04
N GLU A 263 -13.84 29.13 -27.69
CA GLU A 263 -14.99 29.76 -28.37
C GLU A 263 -16.35 29.18 -27.88
N PRO A 264 -16.79 29.48 -26.64
CA PRO A 264 -17.96 28.83 -26.04
C PRO A 264 -19.31 29.25 -26.63
N THR A 265 -19.36 30.29 -27.46
CA THR A 265 -20.57 30.83 -28.10
C THR A 265 -20.73 30.42 -29.55
N THR A 266 -19.68 29.89 -30.19
CA THR A 266 -19.71 29.45 -31.58
C THR A 266 -20.67 28.27 -31.71
N LEU A 267 -21.60 28.34 -32.67
CA LEU A 267 -22.55 27.25 -32.93
C LEU A 267 -21.93 26.23 -33.88
N LEU A 268 -21.81 24.99 -33.41
CA LEU A 268 -21.38 23.87 -34.22
C LEU A 268 -22.58 23.15 -34.85
N SER A 269 -22.35 22.34 -35.88
CA SER A 269 -23.37 21.41 -36.35
C SER A 269 -23.80 20.49 -35.20
N VAL A 270 -25.05 20.00 -35.20
CA VAL A 270 -25.54 19.09 -34.13
C VAL A 270 -24.61 17.86 -33.97
N LYS A 271 -24.01 17.38 -35.07
CA LYS A 271 -23.08 16.26 -35.06
C LYS A 271 -21.75 16.62 -34.39
N ASP A 272 -21.15 17.74 -34.77
CA ASP A 272 -19.87 18.20 -34.22
C ASP A 272 -20.02 18.63 -32.76
N GLN A 273 -21.16 19.24 -32.40
CA GLN A 273 -21.51 19.56 -31.02
C GLN A 273 -21.56 18.28 -30.16
N LYS A 274 -22.27 17.24 -30.60
CA LYS A 274 -22.33 15.95 -29.88
C LYS A 274 -20.94 15.36 -29.68
N LYS A 275 -20.09 15.41 -30.70
CA LYS A 275 -18.71 14.94 -30.63
C LYS A 275 -17.88 15.76 -29.64
N ALA A 276 -17.91 17.09 -29.73
CA ALA A 276 -17.18 17.96 -28.82
C ALA A 276 -17.62 17.77 -27.36
N TRP A 277 -18.92 17.60 -27.13
CA TRP A 277 -19.47 17.40 -25.79
C TRP A 277 -19.13 16.02 -25.22
N TYR A 278 -19.10 14.98 -26.06
CA TYR A 278 -18.60 13.66 -25.66
C TYR A 278 -17.14 13.73 -25.21
N HIS A 279 -16.28 14.42 -25.96
CA HIS A 279 -14.87 14.59 -25.60
C HIS A 279 -14.71 15.36 -24.27
N ALA A 280 -15.50 16.41 -24.05
CA ALA A 280 -15.51 17.17 -22.81
C ALA A 280 -16.00 16.35 -21.60
N LEU A 281 -17.08 15.58 -21.77
CA LEU A 281 -17.56 14.63 -20.77
C LEU A 281 -16.48 13.60 -20.42
N TYR A 282 -15.86 13.00 -21.43
CA TYR A 282 -14.81 12.01 -21.24
C TYR A 282 -13.65 12.59 -20.45
N PHE A 283 -13.18 13.79 -20.81
CA PHE A 283 -12.13 14.50 -20.10
C PHE A 283 -12.48 14.67 -18.61
N CYS A 284 -13.68 15.16 -18.31
CA CYS A 284 -14.12 15.37 -16.93
C CYS A 284 -14.23 14.05 -16.15
N ARG A 285 -14.83 13.01 -16.74
CA ARG A 285 -14.97 11.68 -16.11
C ARG A 285 -13.61 11.05 -15.81
N MET A 286 -12.67 11.10 -16.75
CA MET A 286 -11.35 10.52 -16.56
C MET A 286 -10.52 11.30 -15.52
N THR A 287 -10.66 12.62 -15.52
CA THR A 287 -10.04 13.49 -14.50
C THR A 287 -10.59 13.19 -13.11
N ALA A 288 -11.91 13.08 -12.97
CA ALA A 288 -12.56 12.72 -11.70
C ALA A 288 -12.14 11.33 -11.21
N LYS A 289 -12.05 10.35 -12.11
CA LYS A 289 -11.60 9.00 -11.80
C LYS A 289 -10.16 8.95 -11.30
N ASN A 290 -9.24 9.66 -11.95
CA ASN A 290 -7.85 9.74 -11.49
C ASN A 290 -7.73 10.41 -10.12
N LEU A 291 -8.52 11.45 -9.85
CA LEU A 291 -8.58 12.08 -8.52
C LEU A 291 -9.12 11.11 -7.45
N LYS A 292 -10.14 10.32 -7.79
CA LYS A 292 -10.65 9.27 -6.90
C LYS A 292 -9.55 8.27 -6.56
N HIS A 293 -8.83 7.75 -7.55
CA HIS A 293 -7.70 6.85 -7.31
C HIS A 293 -6.60 7.49 -6.46
N LEU A 294 -6.26 8.76 -6.69
CA LEU A 294 -5.27 9.47 -5.87
C LEU A 294 -5.74 9.62 -4.41
N GLN A 295 -7.03 9.88 -4.19
CA GLN A 295 -7.61 9.94 -2.85
C GLN A 295 -7.60 8.56 -2.17
N ASP A 296 -7.90 7.50 -2.92
CA ASP A 296 -7.85 6.13 -2.40
C ASP A 296 -6.41 5.71 -2.08
N ALA A 297 -5.43 6.15 -2.87
CA ALA A 297 -4.01 5.99 -2.57
C ALA A 297 -3.64 6.70 -1.25
N GLN A 298 -4.09 7.95 -1.06
CA GLN A 298 -3.88 8.71 0.18
C GLN A 298 -4.47 7.94 1.39
N ARG A 299 -5.67 7.37 1.26
CA ARG A 299 -6.29 6.54 2.31
C ARG A 299 -5.48 5.28 2.59
N ALA A 300 -5.07 4.55 1.55
CA ALA A 300 -4.25 3.35 1.68
C ALA A 300 -2.92 3.64 2.39
N ALA A 301 -2.24 4.74 2.04
CA ALA A 301 -1.02 5.18 2.70
C ALA A 301 -1.25 5.52 4.18
N LEU A 302 -2.34 6.20 4.52
CA LEU A 302 -2.69 6.50 5.91
C LEU A 302 -2.98 5.23 6.72
N LEU A 303 -3.73 4.28 6.16
CA LEU A 303 -4.02 2.99 6.79
C LEU A 303 -2.74 2.18 7.05
N CYS A 304 -1.82 2.17 6.08
CA CYS A 304 -0.49 1.57 6.24
C CYS A 304 0.29 2.21 7.40
N LEU A 305 0.33 3.55 7.46
CA LEU A 305 0.98 4.29 8.54
C LEU A 305 0.38 3.97 9.91
N LEU A 306 -0.96 3.94 10.02
CA LEU A 306 -1.65 3.64 11.28
C LEU A 306 -1.38 2.20 11.77
N ARG A 307 -1.31 1.23 10.85
CA ARG A 307 -0.94 -0.15 11.20
C ARG A 307 0.49 -0.23 11.72
N ASN A 308 1.43 0.45 11.06
CA ASN A 308 2.82 0.51 11.53
C ASN A 308 2.93 1.22 12.88
N ASN A 309 2.11 2.24 13.12
CA ASN A 309 2.00 2.92 14.42
C ASN A 309 1.56 1.97 15.53
N THR A 310 0.66 1.00 15.27
CA THR A 310 0.30 0.00 16.28
C THR A 310 1.49 -0.84 16.74
N ASN A 311 2.35 -1.26 15.80
CA ASN A 311 3.56 -2.02 16.14
C ASN A 311 4.58 -1.15 16.88
N PHE A 312 4.77 0.09 16.41
CA PHE A 312 5.59 1.10 17.06
C PHE A 312 5.18 1.35 18.52
N MET A 313 3.88 1.48 18.78
CA MET A 313 3.35 1.68 20.14
C MET A 313 3.63 0.49 21.06
N LYS A 314 3.60 -0.75 20.55
CA LYS A 314 3.93 -1.94 21.34
C LYS A 314 5.40 -1.93 21.77
N LEU A 315 6.32 -1.70 20.82
CA LEU A 315 7.75 -1.64 21.10
C LEU A 315 8.11 -0.43 21.99
N HIS A 316 7.40 0.69 21.82
CA HIS A 316 7.53 1.87 22.68
C HIS A 316 7.23 1.53 24.13
N LYS A 317 6.09 0.86 24.38
CA LYS A 317 5.73 0.39 25.73
C LYS A 317 6.80 -0.55 26.32
N GLU A 318 7.34 -1.45 25.51
CA GLU A 318 8.43 -2.35 25.92
C GLU A 318 9.69 -1.58 26.31
N LEU A 319 10.11 -0.60 25.49
CA LEU A 319 11.26 0.26 25.79
C LEU A 319 11.07 1.06 27.09
N THR A 320 9.92 1.73 27.25
CA THR A 320 9.64 2.53 28.45
C THR A 320 9.58 1.67 29.72
N SER A 321 9.00 0.48 29.64
CA SER A 321 9.00 -0.48 30.75
C SER A 321 10.42 -0.96 31.06
N GLY A 322 11.17 -1.36 30.02
CA GLY A 322 12.53 -1.87 30.15
C GLY A 322 13.50 -0.87 30.77
N ILE A 323 13.49 0.40 30.32
CA ILE A 323 14.35 1.44 30.89
C ILE A 323 13.97 1.75 32.34
N THR A 324 12.67 1.78 32.67
CA THR A 324 12.20 2.06 34.05
C THR A 324 12.67 0.97 35.01
N THR A 325 12.50 -0.30 34.63
CA THR A 325 13.03 -1.43 35.41
C THR A 325 14.55 -1.39 35.51
N PHE A 326 15.25 -1.03 34.44
CA PHE A 326 16.71 -0.91 34.45
C PHE A 326 17.20 0.19 35.40
N ARG A 327 16.60 1.38 35.37
CA ARG A 327 16.91 2.49 36.30
C ARG A 327 16.79 2.07 37.75
N ALA A 328 15.70 1.39 38.11
CA ALA A 328 15.49 0.92 39.48
C ALA A 328 16.55 -0.14 39.89
N LYS A 329 16.88 -1.10 39.03
CA LYS A 329 17.97 -2.05 39.29
C LYS A 329 19.32 -1.36 39.45
N LEU A 330 19.58 -0.35 38.62
CA LEU A 330 20.82 0.44 38.64
C LEU A 330 20.96 1.23 39.94
N GLU A 331 19.90 1.88 40.39
CA GLU A 331 19.87 2.58 41.68
C GLU A 331 20.07 1.61 42.85
N PHE A 332 19.39 0.46 42.83
CA PHE A 332 19.57 -0.60 43.83
C PHE A 332 21.04 -1.07 43.88
N PHE A 333 21.62 -1.37 42.73
CA PHE A 333 23.01 -1.80 42.63
C PHE A 333 23.95 -0.76 43.20
N ARG A 334 23.77 0.53 42.86
CA ARG A 334 24.61 1.63 43.35
C ARG A 334 24.60 1.73 44.87
N LYS A 335 23.41 1.77 45.48
CA LYS A 335 23.29 1.84 46.95
C LYS A 335 23.91 0.61 47.62
N SER A 336 23.66 -0.58 47.08
CA SER A 336 24.24 -1.82 47.61
C SER A 336 25.76 -1.86 47.43
N HIS A 337 26.28 -1.35 46.33
CA HIS A 337 27.71 -1.30 46.05
C HIS A 337 28.45 -0.29 46.93
N GLU A 338 27.88 0.91 47.09
CA GLU A 338 28.43 1.96 47.95
C GLU A 338 28.52 1.49 49.41
N LEU A 339 27.48 0.81 49.89
CA LEU A 339 27.48 0.21 51.22
C LEU A 339 28.60 -0.82 51.38
N ASP A 340 28.72 -1.74 50.42
CA ASP A 340 29.76 -2.78 50.45
C ASP A 340 31.16 -2.16 50.42
N LEU A 341 31.41 -1.16 49.58
CA LEU A 341 32.68 -0.44 49.52
C LEU A 341 33.00 0.28 50.83
N ARG A 342 32.02 1.04 51.38
CA ARG A 342 32.18 1.78 52.63
C ARG A 342 32.53 0.86 53.79
N LYS A 343 31.76 -0.24 53.97
CA LYS A 343 32.03 -1.22 55.03
C LYS A 343 33.34 -1.96 54.81
N PHE A 344 33.73 -2.21 53.56
CA PHE A 344 35.02 -2.81 53.23
C PHE A 344 36.20 -1.88 53.59
N GLU A 345 36.05 -0.56 53.40
CA GLU A 345 37.05 0.45 53.76
C GLU A 345 37.10 0.71 55.29
N GLU A 346 35.98 0.62 56.00
CA GLU A 346 35.95 0.72 57.48
C GLU A 346 36.71 -0.44 58.15
N GLN A 347 36.66 -1.65 57.58
CA GLN A 347 37.33 -2.83 58.15
C GLN A 347 38.80 -2.98 57.76
N THR A 348 39.35 -2.10 56.91
CA THR A 348 40.73 -2.25 56.38
C THR A 348 41.81 -2.26 57.48
N GLU A 349 41.54 -1.63 58.62
CA GLU A 349 42.49 -1.52 59.75
C GLU A 349 42.40 -2.67 60.76
N SER A 350 41.28 -3.42 60.79
CA SER A 350 40.98 -4.40 61.85
C SER A 350 40.40 -5.74 61.38
N GLY A 351 40.10 -5.88 60.09
CA GLY A 351 39.41 -7.04 59.49
C GLY A 351 40.20 -7.73 58.37
N ILE A 352 39.47 -8.29 57.40
CA ILE A 352 40.03 -9.08 56.28
C ILE A 352 40.16 -8.19 55.04
N PHE A 353 41.39 -8.06 54.53
CA PHE A 353 41.68 -7.21 53.37
C PHE A 353 42.02 -8.02 52.11
N SER A 354 41.41 -7.67 50.98
CA SER A 354 41.73 -8.20 49.65
C SER A 354 41.83 -7.10 48.59
N GLN A 355 43.05 -6.76 48.18
CA GLN A 355 43.31 -5.72 47.18
C GLN A 355 42.68 -6.04 45.81
N LYS A 356 42.74 -7.31 45.37
CA LYS A 356 42.15 -7.75 44.09
C LYS A 356 40.63 -7.58 44.08
N MET A 357 39.96 -7.87 45.18
CA MET A 357 38.52 -7.69 45.31
C MET A 357 38.14 -6.20 45.25
N HIS A 358 38.86 -5.37 45.98
CA HIS A 358 38.64 -3.92 45.98
C HIS A 358 38.83 -3.30 44.59
N GLN A 359 39.87 -3.71 43.85
CA GLN A 359 40.08 -3.29 42.47
C GLN A 359 38.95 -3.76 41.54
N SER A 360 38.52 -5.02 41.66
CA SER A 360 37.40 -5.56 40.89
C SER A 360 36.09 -4.81 41.16
N TRP A 361 35.84 -4.41 42.41
CA TRP A 361 34.66 -3.63 42.78
C TRP A 361 34.70 -2.21 42.23
N LYS A 362 35.85 -1.52 42.32
CA LYS A 362 36.04 -0.21 41.69
C LYS A 362 35.91 -0.26 40.16
N GLN A 363 36.36 -1.36 39.53
CA GLN A 363 36.18 -1.55 38.09
C GLN A 363 34.70 -1.75 37.72
N ALA A 364 33.94 -2.51 38.53
CA ALA A 364 32.50 -2.67 38.34
C ALA A 364 31.75 -1.34 38.50
N GLU A 365 32.18 -0.47 39.44
CA GLU A 365 31.62 0.88 39.58
C GLU A 365 31.83 1.72 38.31
N ALA A 366 33.05 1.71 37.76
CA ALA A 366 33.38 2.41 36.52
C ALA A 366 32.55 1.89 35.33
N GLU A 367 32.41 0.57 35.18
CA GLU A 367 31.56 -0.05 34.14
C GLU A 367 30.09 0.42 34.27
N VAL A 368 29.58 0.51 35.49
CA VAL A 368 28.19 0.92 35.78
C VAL A 368 27.96 2.43 35.57
N GLN A 369 29.01 3.26 35.56
CA GLN A 369 28.90 4.67 35.19
C GLN A 369 28.61 4.83 33.69
N GLU A 370 29.13 3.95 32.83
CA GLU A 370 28.88 3.99 31.38
C GLU A 370 27.40 3.77 31.06
N PHE A 371 26.67 3.02 31.90
CA PHE A 371 25.24 2.77 31.71
C PHE A 371 24.36 4.01 31.81
N ASN A 372 24.85 5.12 32.37
CA ASN A 372 24.11 6.39 32.40
C ASN A 372 23.83 6.93 30.99
N SER A 373 24.68 6.60 30.00
CA SER A 373 24.49 7.08 28.62
C SER A 373 23.23 6.50 27.98
N LEU A 374 22.79 5.31 28.40
CA LEU A 374 21.57 4.67 27.88
C LEU A 374 20.32 5.47 28.25
N ASP A 375 20.35 6.19 29.37
CA ASP A 375 19.22 6.98 29.82
C ASP A 375 19.02 8.22 28.94
N MET A 376 20.13 8.92 28.67
CA MET A 376 20.16 10.05 27.75
C MET A 376 19.79 9.63 26.33
N GLU A 377 20.27 8.47 25.84
CA GLU A 377 19.89 7.92 24.54
C GLU A 377 18.37 7.63 24.48
N THR A 378 17.79 7.14 25.58
CA THR A 378 16.35 6.86 25.68
C THR A 378 15.51 8.13 25.68
N GLU A 379 15.89 9.16 26.44
CA GLU A 379 15.16 10.43 26.50
C GLU A 379 15.16 11.18 25.16
N GLN A 380 16.30 11.19 24.47
CA GLN A 380 16.40 11.76 23.13
C GLN A 380 15.48 11.03 22.14
N LEU A 381 15.41 9.71 22.23
CA LEU A 381 14.53 8.89 21.39
C LEU A 381 13.05 9.14 21.73
N GLU A 382 12.71 9.24 23.01
CA GLU A 382 11.34 9.50 23.51
C GLU A 382 10.78 10.81 22.96
N SER A 383 11.56 11.88 22.98
CA SER A 383 11.17 13.18 22.44
C SER A 383 10.76 13.07 20.96
N ARG A 384 11.53 12.30 20.16
CA ARG A 384 11.23 12.05 18.75
C ARG A 384 10.01 11.15 18.57
N CYS A 385 9.82 10.15 19.42
CA CYS A 385 8.64 9.28 19.43
C CYS A 385 7.35 10.09 19.67
N VAL A 386 7.36 11.00 20.64
CA VAL A 386 6.22 11.89 20.95
C VAL A 386 5.92 12.81 19.77
N ALA A 387 6.95 13.41 19.16
CA ALA A 387 6.79 14.28 18.00
C ALA A 387 6.12 13.54 16.82
N VAL A 388 6.61 12.35 16.47
CA VAL A 388 6.03 11.53 15.37
C VAL A 388 4.60 11.12 15.68
N ARG A 389 4.30 10.72 16.93
CA ARG A 389 2.93 10.38 17.36
C ARG A 389 1.98 11.58 17.27
N SER A 390 2.45 12.78 17.64
CA SER A 390 1.66 14.01 17.48
C SER A 390 1.31 14.23 16.01
N THR A 391 2.29 14.10 15.11
CA THR A 391 2.06 14.24 13.67
C THR A 391 1.10 13.18 13.13
N ILE A 392 1.21 11.92 13.58
CA ILE A 392 0.27 10.85 13.17
C ILE A 392 -1.16 11.18 13.61
N ASN A 393 -1.34 11.66 14.84
CA ASN A 393 -2.65 12.07 15.35
C ASN A 393 -3.22 13.27 14.59
N GLU A 394 -2.38 14.25 14.24
CA GLU A 394 -2.78 15.38 13.40
C GLU A 394 -3.20 14.92 12.01
N LEU A 395 -2.44 14.01 11.38
CA LEU A 395 -2.80 13.43 10.09
C LEU A 395 -4.14 12.70 10.21
N GLN A 396 -4.32 11.83 11.20
CA GLN A 396 -5.57 11.10 11.42
C GLN A 396 -6.77 12.03 11.63
N LYS A 397 -6.61 13.11 12.40
CA LYS A 397 -7.67 14.11 12.65
C LYS A 397 -7.95 14.98 11.44
N ALA A 398 -6.93 15.28 10.64
CA ALA A 398 -7.06 15.99 9.37
C ALA A 398 -7.72 15.12 8.28
N GLN A 399 -8.47 14.09 8.68
CA GLN A 399 -9.17 13.17 7.80
C GLN A 399 -9.90 13.96 6.72
N SER A 400 -9.64 13.55 5.48
CA SER A 400 -9.92 14.29 4.26
C SER A 400 -11.27 14.99 4.36
N ARG A 401 -11.28 16.32 4.20
CA ARG A 401 -12.51 17.08 3.96
C ARG A 401 -13.39 16.23 3.03
N LYS A 402 -14.66 16.03 3.40
CA LYS A 402 -15.63 15.37 2.52
C LYS A 402 -15.44 15.93 1.13
N LEU A 403 -15.39 15.03 0.15
CA LEU A 403 -15.17 15.34 -1.24
C LEU A 403 -16.44 15.96 -1.83
N GLU A 404 -16.92 17.04 -1.23
CA GLU A 404 -17.93 17.93 -1.81
C GLU A 404 -17.25 18.64 -2.99
N SER A 405 -17.18 17.93 -4.14
CA SER A 405 -16.95 18.52 -5.47
C SER A 405 -16.82 17.49 -6.60
N LEU A 406 -16.42 16.21 -6.36
CA LEU A 406 -16.30 15.24 -7.48
C LEU A 406 -17.65 14.71 -7.96
N ASP A 407 -18.58 14.42 -7.04
CA ASP A 407 -19.93 13.98 -7.39
C ASP A 407 -20.70 15.11 -8.09
N GLU A 408 -20.47 16.36 -7.70
CA GLU A 408 -20.99 17.54 -8.41
C GLU A 408 -20.44 17.64 -9.83
N ILE A 409 -19.13 17.40 -10.03
CA ILE A 409 -18.52 17.42 -11.36
C ILE A 409 -19.10 16.29 -12.21
N SER A 410 -19.24 15.07 -11.67
CA SER A 410 -19.87 13.95 -12.37
C SER A 410 -21.31 14.29 -12.75
N CYS A 411 -22.10 14.79 -11.79
CA CYS A 411 -23.50 15.16 -12.00
C CYS A 411 -23.66 16.31 -13.01
N MET A 412 -22.79 17.33 -12.98
CA MET A 412 -22.79 18.43 -13.95
C MET A 412 -22.47 17.91 -15.36
N CYS A 413 -21.54 16.97 -15.48
CA CYS A 413 -21.20 16.37 -16.76
C CYS A 413 -22.33 15.49 -17.30
N ASP A 414 -22.99 14.71 -16.44
CA ASP A 414 -24.13 13.88 -16.81
C ASP A 414 -25.33 14.73 -17.28
N ARG A 415 -25.61 15.86 -16.61
CA ARG A 415 -26.61 16.84 -17.08
C ARG A 415 -26.27 17.42 -18.46
N GLY A 416 -25.00 17.71 -18.73
CA GLY A 416 -24.54 18.18 -20.03
C GLY A 416 -24.78 17.19 -21.17
N VAL A 417 -24.62 15.88 -20.90
CA VAL A 417 -24.89 14.81 -21.88
C VAL A 417 -26.36 14.67 -22.17
N VAL A 418 -27.20 14.71 -21.14
CA VAL A 418 -28.67 14.65 -21.30
C VAL A 418 -29.14 15.78 -22.22
N LEU A 419 -28.63 16.99 -22.03
CA LEU A 419 -28.94 18.13 -22.90
C LEU A 419 -28.49 17.90 -24.35
N ALA A 420 -27.29 17.34 -24.57
CA ALA A 420 -26.76 17.02 -25.91
C ALA A 420 -27.61 15.98 -26.67
N VAL A 421 -28.25 15.07 -25.95
CA VAL A 421 -29.07 14.01 -26.56
C VAL A 421 -30.47 14.52 -26.90
N VAL A 422 -31.04 15.37 -26.05
CA VAL A 422 -32.42 15.87 -26.16
C VAL A 422 -32.55 17.00 -27.19
N GLU A 423 -31.57 17.89 -27.27
CA GLU A 423 -31.65 19.06 -28.15
C GLU A 423 -31.33 18.71 -29.61
N LYS A 424 -32.29 18.97 -30.51
CA LYS A 424 -32.18 18.73 -31.96
C LYS A 424 -31.65 19.95 -32.74
N GLN A 425 -31.35 21.05 -32.06
CA GLN A 425 -30.83 22.29 -32.63
C GLN A 425 -29.46 22.62 -32.04
N PRO A 426 -28.58 23.30 -32.80
CA PRO A 426 -27.31 23.81 -32.28
C PRO A 426 -27.51 24.74 -31.09
N VAL A 427 -26.73 24.56 -30.02
CA VAL A 427 -26.74 25.44 -28.84
C VAL A 427 -25.33 25.81 -28.40
N THR A 428 -25.23 26.90 -27.64
CA THR A 428 -23.95 27.37 -27.09
C THR A 428 -23.33 26.35 -26.13
N HIS A 429 -22.00 26.36 -26.02
CA HIS A 429 -21.24 25.40 -25.21
C HIS A 429 -20.92 25.95 -23.80
N LYS A 430 -21.49 27.09 -23.40
CA LYS A 430 -21.20 27.75 -22.11
C LYS A 430 -21.36 26.82 -20.90
N GLY A 431 -22.42 26.02 -20.87
CA GLY A 431 -22.69 25.09 -19.76
C GLY A 431 -21.60 24.04 -19.59
N ILE A 432 -21.26 23.33 -20.67
CA ILE A 432 -20.25 22.26 -20.63
C ILE A 432 -18.83 22.83 -20.42
N VAL A 433 -18.52 23.98 -21.01
CA VAL A 433 -17.24 24.67 -20.79
C VAL A 433 -17.07 25.11 -19.33
N THR A 434 -18.16 25.55 -18.69
CA THR A 434 -18.15 25.87 -17.25
C THR A 434 -17.84 24.61 -16.43
N ALA A 435 -18.42 23.47 -16.79
CA ALA A 435 -18.13 22.20 -16.13
C ALA A 435 -16.67 21.75 -16.33
N VAL A 436 -16.12 21.84 -17.56
CA VAL A 436 -14.71 21.53 -17.87
C VAL A 436 -13.76 22.42 -17.07
N ARG A 437 -14.01 23.73 -17.03
CA ARG A 437 -13.18 24.69 -16.27
C ARG A 437 -13.26 24.42 -14.76
N LYS A 438 -14.45 24.15 -14.22
CA LYS A 438 -14.63 23.75 -12.82
C LYS A 438 -13.85 22.46 -12.51
N CYS A 439 -13.98 21.45 -13.37
CA CYS A 439 -13.26 20.17 -13.22
C CYS A 439 -11.74 20.35 -13.20
N HIS A 440 -11.18 21.09 -14.16
CA HIS A 440 -9.75 21.34 -14.23
C HIS A 440 -9.22 22.13 -13.02
N LYS A 441 -9.98 23.14 -12.55
CA LYS A 441 -9.65 23.90 -11.33
C LYS A 441 -9.66 22.99 -10.09
N THR A 442 -10.74 22.25 -9.88
CA THR A 442 -10.86 21.30 -8.76
C THR A 442 -9.74 20.26 -8.77
N HIS A 443 -9.39 19.72 -9.94
CA HIS A 443 -8.27 18.80 -10.08
C HIS A 443 -6.96 19.41 -9.59
N ARG A 444 -6.63 20.62 -10.02
CA ARG A 444 -5.40 21.32 -9.64
C ARG A 444 -5.34 21.56 -8.12
N ASP A 445 -6.40 22.13 -7.57
CA ASP A 445 -6.47 22.53 -6.16
C ASP A 445 -6.41 21.29 -5.25
N LEU A 446 -7.21 20.26 -5.57
CA LEU A 446 -7.28 19.04 -4.77
C LEU A 446 -6.02 18.18 -4.91
N SER A 447 -5.46 18.03 -6.12
CA SER A 447 -4.22 17.26 -6.30
C SER A 447 -3.08 17.85 -5.49
N THR A 448 -2.93 19.18 -5.51
CA THR A 448 -1.88 19.86 -4.72
C THR A 448 -2.01 19.56 -3.24
N SER A 449 -3.24 19.64 -2.71
CA SER A 449 -3.54 19.29 -1.32
C SER A 449 -3.28 17.82 -1.00
N LEU A 450 -3.73 16.89 -1.87
CA LEU A 450 -3.55 15.45 -1.70
C LEU A 450 -2.07 15.07 -1.73
N TYR A 451 -1.27 15.58 -2.67
CA TYR A 451 0.17 15.29 -2.72
C TYR A 451 0.90 15.87 -1.51
N ALA A 452 0.56 17.08 -1.05
CA ALA A 452 1.12 17.63 0.18
C ALA A 452 0.83 16.74 1.39
N TYR A 453 -0.38 16.18 1.47
CA TYR A 453 -0.78 15.27 2.53
C TYR A 453 -0.08 13.89 2.42
N ILE A 454 -0.04 13.30 1.23
CA ILE A 454 0.70 12.05 0.95
C ILE A 454 2.19 12.22 1.30
N SER A 455 2.80 13.35 0.95
CA SER A 455 4.18 13.69 1.30
C SER A 455 4.43 13.64 2.80
N LYS A 456 3.51 14.23 3.58
CA LYS A 456 3.57 14.18 5.05
C LYS A 456 3.45 12.74 5.56
N ILE A 457 2.50 11.94 5.04
CA ILE A 457 2.37 10.51 5.40
C ILE A 457 3.67 9.77 5.12
N CYS A 458 4.24 9.91 3.92
CA CYS A 458 5.45 9.20 3.52
C CYS A 458 6.65 9.56 4.40
N ARG A 459 6.83 10.86 4.72
CA ARG A 459 7.87 11.32 5.66
C ARG A 459 7.66 10.72 7.06
N CYS A 460 6.42 10.72 7.56
CA CYS A 460 6.09 10.08 8.83
C CYS A 460 6.37 8.57 8.81
N LYS A 461 6.02 7.86 7.73
CA LYS A 461 6.31 6.43 7.57
C LYS A 461 7.82 6.16 7.62
N GLN A 462 8.62 6.95 6.91
CA GLN A 462 10.08 6.81 6.91
C GLN A 462 10.69 7.06 8.30
N GLU A 463 10.28 8.14 8.98
CA GLU A 463 10.76 8.42 10.33
C GLU A 463 10.34 7.35 11.32
N LEU A 464 9.12 6.83 11.22
CA LEU A 464 8.64 5.74 12.07
C LEU A 464 9.46 4.46 11.87
N VAL A 465 9.83 4.10 10.63
CA VAL A 465 10.70 2.95 10.36
C VAL A 465 12.11 3.14 10.95
N LYS A 466 12.68 4.35 10.84
CA LYS A 466 13.98 4.66 11.47
C LYS A 466 13.91 4.57 12.99
N LEU A 467 12.85 5.12 13.60
CA LEU A 467 12.66 5.05 15.05
C LEU A 467 12.47 3.61 15.53
N LEU A 468 11.69 2.79 14.82
CA LEU A 468 11.53 1.37 15.12
C LEU A 468 12.90 0.66 15.23
N GLN A 469 13.77 0.82 14.23
CA GLN A 469 15.10 0.21 14.24
C GLN A 469 15.97 0.69 15.42
N GLN A 470 15.91 1.99 15.74
CA GLN A 470 16.64 2.56 16.87
C GLN A 470 16.12 2.05 18.21
N MET A 471 14.80 1.92 18.36
CA MET A 471 14.16 1.38 19.55
C MET A 471 14.50 -0.09 19.75
N GLU A 472 14.44 -0.92 18.70
CA GLU A 472 14.83 -2.34 18.77
C GLU A 472 16.27 -2.49 19.25
N ALA A 473 17.19 -1.71 18.68
CA ALA A 473 18.60 -1.71 19.09
C ALA A 473 18.78 -1.28 20.55
N LEU A 474 18.03 -0.26 21.00
CA LEU A 474 18.12 0.26 22.37
C LEU A 474 17.52 -0.71 23.40
N VAL A 475 16.38 -1.34 23.09
CA VAL A 475 15.79 -2.42 23.91
C VAL A 475 16.81 -3.54 24.12
N GLN A 476 17.52 -3.96 23.06
CA GLN A 476 18.57 -4.97 23.17
C GLN A 476 19.78 -4.49 23.99
N LYS A 477 20.20 -3.22 23.88
CA LYS A 477 21.26 -2.64 24.71
C LYS A 477 20.87 -2.63 26.20
N ILE A 478 19.67 -2.16 26.52
CA ILE A 478 19.14 -2.12 27.89
C ILE A 478 19.04 -3.54 28.47
N GLY A 479 18.55 -4.50 27.68
CA GLY A 479 18.49 -5.91 28.10
C GLY A 479 19.88 -6.47 28.44
N ARG A 480 20.89 -6.20 27.61
CA ARG A 480 22.28 -6.62 27.87
C ARG A 480 22.87 -5.96 29.12
N ALA A 481 22.69 -4.65 29.29
CA ALA A 481 23.16 -3.92 30.46
C ALA A 481 22.47 -4.41 31.75
N SER A 482 21.15 -4.68 31.69
CA SER A 482 20.39 -5.24 32.81
C SER A 482 20.93 -6.60 33.26
N ASN A 483 21.22 -7.50 32.31
CA ASN A 483 21.80 -8.82 32.62
C ASN A 483 23.21 -8.71 33.19
N ARG A 484 24.02 -7.78 32.67
CA ARG A 484 25.37 -7.52 33.18
C ARG A 484 25.34 -7.00 34.61
N LEU A 485 24.45 -6.06 34.91
CA LEU A 485 24.24 -5.53 36.25
C LEU A 485 23.87 -6.61 37.27
N ILE A 486 22.97 -7.52 36.89
CA ILE A 486 22.59 -8.69 37.70
C ILE A 486 23.81 -9.59 37.96
N THR A 487 24.64 -9.82 36.93
CA THR A 487 25.85 -10.63 37.05
C THR A 487 26.86 -10.00 38.02
N LEU A 488 27.13 -8.70 37.89
CA LEU A 488 28.00 -7.96 38.79
C LEU A 488 27.51 -8.00 40.24
N GLN A 489 26.19 -7.90 40.46
CA GLN A 489 25.59 -8.02 41.79
C GLN A 489 25.84 -9.41 42.39
N HIS A 490 25.63 -10.48 41.62
CA HIS A 490 25.86 -11.86 42.07
C HIS A 490 27.34 -12.13 42.36
N GLU A 491 28.24 -11.66 41.51
CA GLU A 491 29.68 -11.76 41.72
C GLU A 491 30.11 -11.06 43.00
N ARG A 492 29.59 -9.85 43.24
CA ARG A 492 29.87 -9.08 44.47
C ARG A 492 29.41 -9.81 45.73
N GLN A 493 28.15 -10.27 45.76
CA GLN A 493 27.62 -11.00 46.92
C GLN A 493 28.38 -12.30 47.15
N ARG A 494 28.71 -13.06 46.09
CA ARG A 494 29.51 -14.29 46.21
C ARG A 494 30.91 -14.00 46.77
N ASN A 495 31.52 -12.89 46.37
CA ASN A 495 32.82 -12.47 46.90
C ASN A 495 32.76 -12.19 48.41
N VAL A 496 31.70 -11.54 48.90
CA VAL A 496 31.48 -11.32 50.34
C VAL A 496 31.35 -12.65 51.09
N TRP A 497 30.54 -13.59 50.59
CA TRP A 497 30.41 -14.92 51.21
C TRP A 497 31.73 -15.70 51.26
N ARG A 498 32.54 -15.62 50.20
CA ARG A 498 33.88 -16.23 50.18
C ARG A 498 34.82 -15.63 51.22
N LEU A 499 34.77 -14.32 51.45
CA LEU A 499 35.56 -13.70 52.53
C LEU A 499 35.16 -14.26 53.90
N LEU A 500 33.87 -14.45 54.13
CA LEU A 500 33.37 -15.06 55.38
C LEU A 500 33.84 -16.51 55.52
N GLU A 501 33.81 -17.32 54.46
CA GLU A 501 34.34 -18.68 54.48
C GLU A 501 35.83 -18.72 54.85
N VAL A 502 36.63 -17.80 54.30
CA VAL A 502 38.06 -17.67 54.62
C VAL A 502 38.24 -17.25 56.09
N ALA A 503 37.45 -16.30 56.58
CA ALA A 503 37.45 -15.86 57.98
C ALA A 503 37.21 -17.04 58.95
N LEU A 504 36.20 -17.86 58.62
CA LEU A 504 35.79 -19.00 59.45
C LEU A 504 36.82 -20.13 59.43
N LYS A 505 37.49 -20.36 58.30
CA LYS A 505 38.57 -21.36 58.20
C LYS A 505 39.83 -20.97 58.99
N GLN A 506 40.13 -19.66 59.10
CA GLN A 506 41.28 -19.18 59.87
C GLN A 506 41.03 -19.13 61.38
N THR A 507 39.78 -18.99 61.82
CA THR A 507 39.41 -19.07 63.25
C THR A 507 39.25 -20.51 63.77
N SER A 508 39.16 -21.49 62.88
CA SER A 508 39.00 -22.92 63.22
C SER A 508 40.30 -23.75 63.14
N SER A 509 41.44 -23.15 62.81
CA SER A 509 42.76 -23.80 62.88
C SER A 509 43.32 -23.83 64.33
N PRO A 510 43.58 -25.01 64.92
CA PRO A 510 44.32 -25.13 66.19
C PRO A 510 45.83 -24.96 65.97
N SER A 511 46.54 -24.52 67.01
CA SER A 511 48.01 -24.35 67.07
C SER A 511 48.84 -25.52 66.51
N PRO A 512 50.08 -25.28 66.04
CA PRO A 512 50.81 -26.18 65.16
C PRO A 512 51.60 -27.26 65.91
N LEU A 513 51.20 -28.53 65.76
CA LEU A 513 52.09 -29.69 65.89
C LEU A 513 51.65 -30.75 64.86
N ASP A 514 52.59 -31.14 63.99
CA ASP A 514 52.62 -32.28 63.04
C ASP A 514 51.86 -32.21 61.68
N ALA A 515 52.56 -31.65 60.66
CA ALA A 515 52.80 -32.08 59.24
C ALA A 515 51.68 -32.69 58.33
N PRO A 516 51.87 -32.82 56.97
CA PRO A 516 52.58 -32.00 55.98
C PRO A 516 51.75 -31.64 54.70
N SER A 517 52.21 -30.60 53.97
CA SER A 517 52.17 -30.43 52.49
C SER A 517 50.89 -30.78 51.69
N VAL A 518 50.12 -29.75 51.32
CA VAL A 518 49.33 -29.75 50.08
C VAL A 518 49.62 -28.48 49.28
N ASN A 519 50.16 -28.69 48.08
CA ASN A 519 50.46 -27.68 47.07
C ASN A 519 49.19 -27.01 46.50
N GLY A 520 49.26 -25.68 46.38
CA GLY A 520 49.01 -24.98 45.12
C GLY A 520 47.59 -24.49 44.84
N LEU A 521 47.26 -23.26 45.26
CA LEU A 521 47.21 -22.08 44.38
C LEU A 521 46.50 -20.89 45.07
N LEU A 522 47.29 -19.81 45.25
CA LEU A 522 46.92 -18.39 45.42
C LEU A 522 46.14 -17.98 46.68
N LEU A 523 46.85 -18.02 47.81
CA LEU A 523 46.52 -17.29 49.05
C LEU A 523 47.55 -16.18 49.37
N ASP A 524 48.36 -15.76 48.40
CA ASP A 524 49.36 -14.71 48.60
C ASP A 524 48.72 -13.35 48.31
N GLN A 525 48.22 -12.70 49.37
CA GLN A 525 47.98 -11.24 49.56
C GLN A 525 46.84 -10.93 50.56
N LEU A 526 46.47 -11.86 51.44
CA LEU A 526 45.54 -11.57 52.54
C LEU A 526 46.34 -11.24 53.80
N SER A 527 46.27 -9.99 54.28
CA SER A 527 46.80 -9.57 55.57
C SER A 527 45.65 -9.43 56.57
N VAL A 528 45.75 -10.10 57.72
CA VAL A 528 44.79 -10.02 58.82
C VAL A 528 45.52 -9.51 60.06
N SER A 529 44.96 -8.51 60.75
CA SER A 529 45.54 -7.93 61.97
C SER A 529 45.19 -8.80 63.20
N PRO A 530 46.09 -9.02 64.19
CA PRO A 530 45.87 -9.97 65.29
C PRO A 530 44.81 -9.58 66.34
N ALA A 531 44.01 -8.53 66.11
CA ALA A 531 43.18 -7.89 67.12
C ALA A 531 41.76 -8.48 67.31
N MET A 532 41.46 -9.68 66.78
CA MET A 532 40.10 -10.24 66.75
C MET A 532 39.60 -10.88 68.08
N HIS A 533 40.24 -10.65 69.24
CA HIS A 533 39.88 -11.39 70.48
C HIS A 533 39.28 -10.58 71.63
N GLN A 534 38.99 -9.27 71.49
CA GLN A 534 38.29 -8.52 72.54
C GLN A 534 37.39 -7.39 72.00
N ARG A 535 36.18 -7.71 71.53
CA ARG A 535 35.01 -6.80 71.60
C ARG A 535 33.74 -7.63 71.76
N HIS A 536 33.23 -7.72 72.99
CA HIS A 536 32.01 -8.43 73.32
C HIS A 536 30.80 -7.47 73.36
N ARG A 537 29.69 -7.93 72.75
CA ARG A 537 28.26 -7.68 73.04
C ARG A 537 27.64 -6.28 72.97
N ASP A 538 28.35 -5.16 73.11
CA ASP A 538 27.71 -3.81 73.14
C ASP A 538 27.57 -3.11 71.77
N GLU A 539 28.24 -3.60 70.72
CA GLU A 539 28.18 -3.00 69.36
C GLU A 539 27.06 -3.59 68.47
N THR A 540 26.33 -4.62 68.91
CA THR A 540 25.35 -5.33 68.05
C THR A 540 24.05 -4.57 67.81
N ALA A 541 23.56 -3.81 68.80
CA ALA A 541 22.31 -3.07 68.68
C ALA A 541 22.33 -1.96 67.60
N PRO A 542 23.36 -1.10 67.53
CA PRO A 542 23.45 -0.10 66.46
C PRO A 542 23.63 -0.74 65.07
N VAL A 543 24.37 -1.85 64.95
CA VAL A 543 24.54 -2.60 63.69
C VAL A 543 23.21 -3.23 63.22
N ILE A 544 22.42 -3.79 64.14
CA ILE A 544 21.08 -4.33 63.82
C ILE A 544 20.14 -3.22 63.36
N GLN A 545 20.21 -2.05 63.99
CA GLN A 545 19.39 -0.90 63.61
C GLN A 545 19.79 -0.35 62.23
N GLU A 546 21.09 -0.19 61.96
CA GLU A 546 21.62 0.20 60.65
C GLU A 546 21.17 -0.80 59.57
N HIS A 547 21.24 -2.10 59.85
CA HIS A 547 20.78 -3.15 58.92
C HIS A 547 19.26 -3.10 58.68
N ARG A 548 18.45 -2.75 59.69
CA ARG A 548 16.99 -2.56 59.49
C ARG A 548 16.72 -1.37 58.58
N THR A 549 17.38 -0.23 58.81
CA THR A 549 17.24 0.95 57.97
C THR A 549 17.59 0.66 56.52
N VAL A 550 18.74 0.01 56.28
CA VAL A 550 19.18 -0.38 54.93
C VAL A 550 18.19 -1.36 54.27
N ARG A 551 17.69 -2.35 55.01
CA ARG A 551 16.69 -3.30 54.52
C ARG A 551 15.37 -2.61 54.14
N ASP A 552 14.93 -1.65 54.94
CA ASP A 552 13.69 -0.92 54.70
C ASP A 552 13.84 0.02 53.48
N GLU A 553 15.02 0.62 53.27
CA GLU A 553 15.35 1.36 52.04
C GLU A 553 15.33 0.47 50.80
N PHE A 554 15.93 -0.72 50.85
CA PHE A 554 15.90 -1.68 49.75
C PHE A 554 14.49 -2.22 49.46
N SER A 555 13.70 -2.48 50.50
CA SER A 555 12.29 -2.89 50.38
C SER A 555 11.47 -1.80 49.69
N SER A 556 11.69 -0.52 50.01
CA SER A 556 11.01 0.60 49.35
C SER A 556 11.30 0.68 47.84
N ILE A 557 12.56 0.45 47.44
CA ILE A 557 12.94 0.42 46.02
C ILE A 557 12.27 -0.76 45.29
N LEU A 558 12.19 -1.92 45.94
CA LEU A 558 11.52 -3.12 45.41
C LEU A 558 9.99 -2.98 45.34
N ASP A 559 9.36 -2.33 46.31
CA ASP A 559 7.93 -2.06 46.29
C ASP A 559 7.54 -1.07 45.17
N GLY A 560 8.44 -0.12 44.86
CA GLY A 560 8.30 0.74 43.68
C GLY A 560 8.28 -0.02 42.36
N LEU A 561 9.05 -1.11 42.25
CA LEU A 561 9.07 -2.00 41.08
C LEU A 561 7.75 -2.76 40.89
N ASN A 562 7.18 -3.31 41.98
CA ASN A 562 5.94 -4.10 41.91
C ASN A 562 4.71 -3.26 41.50
N LYS A 563 4.62 -2.00 41.96
CA LYS A 563 3.53 -1.09 41.57
C LYS A 563 3.54 -0.70 40.09
N SER A 564 4.70 -0.77 39.42
CA SER A 564 4.82 -0.46 38.00
C SER A 564 4.33 -1.57 37.06
N HIS A 565 4.13 -2.80 37.56
CA HIS A 565 3.68 -3.94 36.78
C HIS A 565 2.14 -4.08 36.68
N GLU A 566 1.35 -3.43 37.54
CA GLU A 566 -0.12 -3.59 37.60
C GLU A 566 -0.93 -2.69 36.65
N THR A 567 -0.34 -1.70 35.97
CA THR A 567 -1.08 -0.74 35.11
C THR A 567 -1.09 -1.13 33.63
N SER A 568 -1.57 -2.34 33.34
CA SER A 568 -1.66 -2.87 31.99
C SER A 568 -2.78 -3.92 31.93
N LEU A 569 -3.99 -3.73 31.41
CA LEU A 569 -4.52 -2.86 30.37
C LEU A 569 -6.06 -2.90 30.47
N ASP A 570 -6.76 -1.78 30.22
CA ASP A 570 -8.16 -1.83 29.77
C ASP A 570 -8.17 -1.74 28.24
N TRP A 571 -8.61 -2.82 27.59
CA TRP A 571 -8.70 -2.95 26.13
C TRP A 571 -10.14 -2.93 25.61
N THR A 572 -11.12 -2.62 26.46
CA THR A 572 -12.55 -2.64 26.08
C THR A 572 -12.91 -1.72 24.90
N PHE A 573 -12.03 -0.76 24.56
CA PHE A 573 -12.20 0.09 23.38
C PHE A 573 -11.95 -0.62 22.02
N LEU A 574 -11.20 -1.73 21.99
CA LEU A 574 -10.95 -2.49 20.75
C LEU A 574 -12.16 -3.34 20.32
N ASP A 575 -13.01 -3.77 21.26
CA ASP A 575 -14.22 -4.53 20.96
C ASP A 575 -15.29 -3.66 20.27
N THR A 576 -15.32 -2.37 20.58
CA THR A 576 -16.28 -1.41 20.00
C THR A 576 -15.95 -1.03 18.54
N LEU A 577 -14.71 -1.26 18.09
CA LEU A 577 -14.26 -0.98 16.71
C LEU A 577 -14.35 -2.20 15.78
N MET A 578 -14.46 -3.41 16.34
CA MET A 578 -14.59 -4.66 15.58
C MET A 578 -16.06 -5.05 15.31
N LEU A 579 -17.04 -4.38 15.93
CA LEU A 579 -18.49 -4.66 15.79
C LEU A 579 -19.21 -3.88 14.66
N GLN A 580 -18.49 -3.18 13.78
CA GLN A 580 -19.10 -2.45 12.64
C GLN A 580 -18.74 -3.01 11.25
N LEU A 581 -18.33 -4.27 11.15
CA LEU A 581 -18.22 -4.99 9.88
C LEU A 581 -19.20 -6.17 9.86
N PRO A 582 -19.98 -6.35 8.78
CA PRO A 582 -20.97 -7.43 8.71
C PRO A 582 -20.25 -8.79 8.67
N ALA A 583 -20.60 -9.65 9.61
CA ALA A 583 -20.13 -11.03 9.67
C ALA A 583 -20.63 -11.81 8.45
N ASP A 584 -19.70 -12.42 7.73
CA ASP A 584 -19.97 -13.50 6.80
C ASP A 584 -20.65 -14.67 7.55
N GLY A 585 -21.84 -15.04 7.09
CA GLY A 585 -22.53 -16.25 7.53
C GLY A 585 -21.99 -17.46 6.77
N THR A 586 -21.21 -18.30 7.44
CA THR A 586 -20.94 -19.68 7.01
C THR A 586 -21.94 -20.64 7.65
N THR A 587 -22.73 -21.30 6.80
CA THR A 587 -23.13 -22.72 6.83
C THR A 587 -23.08 -23.50 8.16
N GLY A 588 -24.25 -23.99 8.58
CA GLY A 588 -24.55 -25.42 8.77
C GLY A 588 -24.21 -26.10 10.10
N ASN A 589 -25.25 -26.40 10.90
CA ASN A 589 -25.61 -27.73 11.45
C ASN A 589 -26.44 -27.60 12.74
N THR A 590 -27.76 -27.70 12.60
CA THR A 590 -28.67 -28.72 13.16
C THR A 590 -30.07 -28.44 12.66
#